data_AF-A0A3D0I8F5-F1
#
_entry.id   AF-A0A3D0I8F5-F1
#
_cell.length_a   1.000
_cell.length_b   1.000
_cell.length_c   1.000
_cell.angle_alpha   90.00
_cell.angle_beta   90.00
_cell.angle_gamma   90.00
#
_symmetry.space_group_name_H-M   'P 1'
#
loop_
_entity.id
_entity.type
_entity.pdbx_description
1 polymer ?
#
loop_
_entity_poly.entity_id
_entity_poly.type
_entity_poly.pdbx_seq_one_letter_code
_entity_poly.pdbx_strand_id
1 'polypeptide(L)'
;NVGNLVCPALFDLGERARVVLSSVTEGEEKPIKYPHMFRASDLVLLNKMDLLPYVEFDVDHFLAHARSANPRIKVLPVSATRGDGLSAWYTWLREEGASRARSAEMR
;
A
#
# COMPACT_ATOMS: atom_id res chain seq x y z
N ASN A 1 -6.06 11.15 9.49
CA ASN A 1 -6.08 9.68 9.63
C ASN A 1 -5.60 9.32 11.01
N VAL A 2 -6.46 8.69 11.83
CA VAL A 2 -6.03 8.04 13.07
C VAL A 2 -5.59 6.64 12.68
N GLY A 3 -4.28 6.42 12.57
CA GLY A 3 -3.68 5.14 12.18
C GLY A 3 -2.20 5.14 12.54
N ASN A 4 -1.70 4.01 13.04
CA ASN A 4 -0.33 3.88 13.52
C ASN A 4 0.49 3.03 12.53
N LEU A 5 1.63 3.56 12.06
CA LEU A 5 2.55 2.86 11.17
C LEU A 5 3.71 2.17 11.92
N VAL A 6 3.70 2.20 13.25
CA VAL A 6 4.75 1.62 14.09
C VAL A 6 4.26 0.32 14.74
N CYS A 7 3.34 0.40 15.70
CA CYS A 7 2.94 -0.78 16.48
C CYS A 7 2.37 -1.92 15.62
N PRO A 8 1.47 -1.68 14.64
CA PRO A 8 0.89 -2.78 13.86
C PRO A 8 1.91 -3.48 12.95
N ALA A 9 3.06 -2.87 12.66
CA ALA A 9 4.10 -3.51 11.84
C ALA A 9 4.70 -4.74 12.53
N LEU A 10 4.65 -4.80 13.86
CA LEU A 10 5.32 -5.81 14.69
C LEU A 10 4.47 -7.05 14.98
N PHE A 11 3.20 -7.05 14.59
CA PHE A 11 2.27 -8.15 14.88
C PHE A 11 1.82 -8.78 13.56
N ASP A 12 2.02 -10.09 13.44
CA ASP A 12 1.37 -10.92 12.43
C ASP A 12 0.00 -11.34 12.99
N LEU A 13 -1.06 -11.10 12.22
CA LEU A 13 -2.44 -11.43 12.59
C LEU A 13 -2.92 -12.71 11.91
N GLY A 14 -2.03 -13.42 11.20
CA GLY A 14 -2.41 -14.51 10.31
C GLY A 14 -3.11 -14.00 9.04
N GLU A 15 -2.91 -12.73 8.69
CA GLU A 15 -3.42 -12.17 7.44
C GLU A 15 -2.74 -12.80 6.23
N ARG A 16 -3.48 -12.91 5.13
CA ARG A 16 -2.91 -13.39 3.86
C ARG A 16 -1.95 -12.37 3.24
N ALA A 17 -2.35 -11.11 3.30
CA ALA A 17 -1.62 -10.03 2.69
C ALA A 17 -1.83 -8.77 3.53
N ARG A 18 -0.80 -7.93 3.58
CA ARG A 18 -0.79 -6.67 4.31
C ARG A 18 -0.75 -5.51 3.33
N VAL A 19 -1.70 -4.60 3.48
CA VAL A 19 -1.85 -3.41 2.63
C VAL A 19 -1.67 -2.15 3.45
N VAL A 20 -0.75 -1.29 3.03
CA VAL A 20 -0.55 0.03 3.62
C VAL A 20 -1.27 1.08 2.78
N LEU A 21 -2.02 1.96 3.44
CA LEU A 21 -2.57 3.15 2.83
C LEU A 21 -1.67 4.35 3.19
N SER A 22 -1.08 4.99 2.19
CA SER A 22 -0.32 6.23 2.34
C SER A 22 -0.96 7.30 1.50
N SER A 23 -1.19 8.51 2.03
CA SER A 23 -1.78 9.60 1.24
C SER A 23 -0.70 10.58 0.79
N VAL A 24 -0.86 11.19 -0.40
CA VAL A 24 0.07 12.23 -0.88
C VAL A 24 0.15 13.45 0.04
N THR A 25 -0.88 13.68 0.86
CA THR A 25 -0.91 14.74 1.88
C THR A 25 -0.04 14.47 3.11
N GLU A 26 0.64 13.32 3.17
CA GLU A 26 1.38 12.85 4.34
C GLU A 26 2.90 12.87 4.14
N GLY A 27 3.38 13.29 2.96
CA GLY A 27 4.80 13.39 2.60
C GLY A 27 5.37 12.11 1.97
N GLU A 28 6.27 12.27 1.00
CA GLU A 28 6.90 11.17 0.25
C GLU A 28 7.89 10.34 1.07
N GLU A 29 8.35 10.86 2.21
CA GLU A 29 9.39 10.25 3.05
C GLU A 29 8.84 9.17 4.00
N LYS A 30 7.53 8.93 3.99
CA LYS A 30 6.89 7.89 4.81
C LYS A 30 7.56 6.51 4.75
N PRO A 31 7.96 5.97 3.57
CA PRO A 31 8.56 4.65 3.52
C PRO A 31 9.89 4.55 4.26
N ILE A 32 10.70 5.62 4.27
CA ILE A 32 11.95 5.66 5.04
C ILE A 32 11.75 5.99 6.51
N LYS A 33 10.69 6.74 6.86
CA LYS A 33 10.33 7.00 8.27
C LYS A 33 9.73 5.78 8.97
N TYR A 34 9.03 4.91 8.24
CA TYR A 34 8.35 3.73 8.80
C TYR A 34 8.78 2.43 8.09
N PRO A 35 10.08 2.11 8.02
CA PRO A 35 10.59 1.08 7.12
C PRO A 35 10.07 -0.33 7.45
N HIS A 36 9.77 -0.63 8.72
CA HIS A 36 9.22 -1.92 9.12
C HIS A 36 7.82 -2.16 8.54
N MET A 37 6.97 -1.13 8.51
CA MET A 37 5.61 -1.24 7.98
C MET A 37 5.65 -1.52 6.47
N PHE A 38 6.46 -0.76 5.72
CA PHE A 38 6.60 -0.96 4.28
C PHE A 38 7.30 -2.28 3.95
N ARG A 39 8.27 -2.72 4.76
CA ARG A 39 8.92 -4.03 4.63
C ARG A 39 7.95 -5.19 4.77
N ALA A 40 7.02 -5.10 5.72
CA ALA A 40 6.04 -6.15 5.98
C ALA A 40 4.82 -6.14 5.05
N SER A 41 4.72 -5.17 4.13
CA SER A 41 3.54 -4.98 3.29
C SER A 41 3.73 -5.54 1.89
N ASP A 42 2.68 -6.14 1.35
CA ASP A 42 2.63 -6.65 -0.02
C ASP A 42 2.24 -5.58 -1.03
N LEU A 43 1.42 -4.62 -0.58
CA LEU A 43 0.88 -3.55 -1.39
C LEU A 43 0.84 -2.23 -0.62
N VAL A 44 1.14 -1.14 -1.32
CA VAL A 44 0.82 0.22 -0.89
C VAL A 44 -0.24 0.80 -1.82
N LEU A 45 -1.30 1.34 -1.23
CA LEU A 45 -2.21 2.25 -1.91
C LEU A 45 -1.71 3.67 -1.66
N LEU A 46 -1.18 4.31 -2.71
CA LEU A 46 -0.84 5.73 -2.67
C LEU A 46 -2.10 6.53 -3.00
N ASN A 47 -2.80 6.97 -1.97
CA ASN A 47 -4.14 7.55 -2.06
C ASN A 47 -4.12 9.08 -2.13
N LYS A 48 -5.29 9.64 -2.47
CA LYS A 48 -5.56 11.06 -2.65
C LYS A 48 -4.76 11.66 -3.81
N MET A 49 -4.53 10.88 -4.86
CA MET A 49 -3.80 11.33 -6.05
C MET A 49 -4.44 12.57 -6.72
N ASP A 50 -5.73 12.79 -6.50
CA ASP A 50 -6.46 14.01 -6.88
C ASP A 50 -5.90 15.29 -6.26
N LEU A 51 -5.14 15.18 -5.17
CA LEU A 51 -4.59 16.31 -4.45
C LEU A 51 -3.16 16.69 -4.88
N LEU A 52 -2.52 15.92 -5.76
CA LEU A 52 -1.14 16.20 -6.21
C LEU A 52 -0.92 17.64 -6.72
N PRO A 53 -1.86 18.28 -7.45
CA PRO A 53 -1.67 19.67 -7.87
C PRO A 53 -1.61 20.69 -6.73
N TYR A 54 -1.96 20.29 -5.50
CA TYR A 54 -2.11 21.17 -4.34
C TYR A 54 -1.14 20.87 -3.20
N VAL A 55 -0.29 19.85 -3.35
CA VAL A 55 0.69 19.46 -2.33
C VAL A 55 2.07 19.26 -2.96
N GLU A 56 3.11 19.56 -2.21
CA GLU A 56 4.47 19.18 -2.58
C GLU A 56 4.66 17.70 -2.26
N PHE A 57 4.66 16.87 -3.29
CA PHE A 57 4.88 15.43 -3.18
C PHE A 57 5.52 14.90 -4.45
N ASP A 58 6.67 14.26 -4.34
CA ASP A 58 7.34 13.59 -5.45
C ASP A 58 7.01 12.10 -5.47
N VAL A 59 6.26 11.68 -6.50
CA VAL A 59 5.83 10.28 -6.66
C VAL A 59 7.02 9.36 -6.92
N ASP A 60 8.01 9.79 -7.70
CA ASP A 60 9.15 8.94 -8.04
C ASP A 60 10.06 8.74 -6.83
N HIS A 61 10.24 9.77 -6.00
CA HIS A 61 10.93 9.65 -4.71
C HIS A 61 10.18 8.70 -3.76
N PHE A 62 8.86 8.83 -3.63
CA PHE A 62 8.08 7.89 -2.82
C PHE A 62 8.26 6.44 -3.29
N LEU A 63 8.20 6.20 -4.61
CA LEU A 63 8.40 4.88 -5.19
C LEU A 63 9.82 4.34 -4.94
N ALA A 64 10.85 5.18 -5.05
CA ALA A 64 12.22 4.82 -4.75
C ALA A 64 12.39 4.44 -3.27
N HIS A 65 11.81 5.24 -2.36
CA HIS A 65 11.81 4.96 -0.92
C HIS A 65 11.08 3.67 -0.58
N ALA A 66 9.90 3.44 -1.16
CA ALA A 66 9.14 2.21 -0.96
C ALA A 66 9.93 0.98 -1.42
N ARG A 67 10.55 1.05 -2.60
CA ARG A 67 11.39 -0.04 -3.14
C ARG A 67 12.67 -0.26 -2.33
N SER A 68 13.24 0.80 -1.77
CA SER A 68 14.39 0.68 -0.86
C SER A 68 14.01 -0.04 0.44
N ALA A 69 12.80 0.18 0.96
CA ALA A 69 12.31 -0.52 2.15
C ALA A 69 11.91 -1.98 1.83
N ASN A 70 11.33 -2.20 0.65
CA ASN A 70 10.88 -3.50 0.17
C ASN A 70 10.98 -3.59 -1.37
N PRO A 71 11.99 -4.27 -1.93
CA PRO A 71 12.20 -4.36 -3.38
C PRO A 71 11.06 -5.01 -4.17
N ARG A 72 10.16 -5.75 -3.50
CA ARG A 72 9.04 -6.45 -4.15
C ARG A 72 7.69 -5.75 -3.95
N ILE A 73 7.66 -4.64 -3.22
CA ILE A 73 6.40 -3.96 -2.90
C ILE A 73 5.72 -3.44 -4.16
N LYS A 74 4.43 -3.72 -4.28
CA LYS A 74 3.59 -3.12 -5.30
C LYS A 74 3.05 -1.79 -4.77
N VAL A 75 2.99 -0.77 -5.62
CA VAL A 75 2.37 0.52 -5.28
C VAL A 75 1.29 0.80 -6.32
N LEU A 76 0.07 1.05 -5.85
CA LEU A 76 -1.05 1.46 -6.70
C LEU A 76 -1.44 2.90 -6.39
N PRO A 77 -1.30 3.84 -7.34
CA PRO A 77 -1.84 5.18 -7.21
C PRO A 77 -3.37 5.13 -7.29
N VAL A 78 -4.04 5.74 -6.32
CA VAL A 78 -5.51 5.78 -6.25
C VAL A 78 -6.05 7.14 -5.80
N SER A 79 -7.25 7.47 -6.24
CA SER A 79 -8.06 8.53 -5.63
C SER A 79 -9.38 7.91 -5.20
N ALA A 80 -9.57 7.76 -3.89
CA ALA A 80 -10.83 7.23 -3.36
C ALA A 80 -12.03 8.15 -3.64
N THR A 81 -11.78 9.46 -3.78
CA THR A 81 -12.82 10.48 -4.05
C THR A 81 -13.25 10.49 -5.51
N ARG A 82 -12.30 10.36 -6.46
CA ARG A 82 -12.59 10.31 -7.90
C ARG A 82 -12.87 8.91 -8.43
N GLY A 83 -12.43 7.88 -7.72
CA GLY A 83 -12.48 6.49 -8.16
C GLY A 83 -11.26 6.03 -8.97
N ASP A 84 -10.33 6.93 -9.28
CA ASP A 84 -9.14 6.63 -10.08
C ASP A 84 -8.32 5.48 -9.43
N GLY A 85 -7.91 4.50 -10.23
CA GLY A 85 -7.11 3.35 -9.77
C GLY A 85 -7.84 2.31 -8.92
N LEU A 86 -9.08 2.57 -8.46
CA LEU A 86 -9.81 1.63 -7.61
C LEU A 86 -10.12 0.30 -8.29
N SER A 87 -10.35 0.29 -9.61
CA SER A 87 -10.56 -0.94 -10.37
C SER A 87 -9.34 -1.89 -10.27
N ALA A 88 -8.12 -1.37 -10.31
CA ALA A 88 -6.90 -2.16 -10.16
C ALA A 88 -6.76 -2.71 -8.73
N TRP A 89 -7.09 -1.90 -7.73
CA TRP A 89 -7.17 -2.33 -6.34
C TRP A 89 -8.18 -3.47 -6.14
N TYR A 90 -9.39 -3.34 -6.69
CA TYR A 90 -10.42 -4.38 -6.60
C TYR A 90 -10.01 -5.68 -7.31
N THR A 91 -9.29 -5.57 -8.44
CA THR A 91 -8.74 -6.75 -9.12
C THR A 91 -7.70 -7.45 -8.25
N TRP A 92 -6.78 -6.71 -7.66
CA TRP A 92 -5.78 -7.28 -6.74
C TRP A 92 -6.45 -8.01 -5.56
N LEU A 93 -7.48 -7.40 -4.94
CA LEU A 93 -8.25 -8.04 -3.87
C LEU A 93 -8.87 -9.38 -4.31
N ARG A 94 -9.47 -9.42 -5.50
CA ARG A 94 -10.07 -10.64 -6.05
C ARG A 94 -9.01 -11.72 -6.32
N GLU A 95 -7.85 -11.34 -6.83
CA GLU A 95 -6.75 -12.27 -7.11
C GLU A 95 -6.21 -12.89 -5.81
N GLU A 96 -5.97 -12.06 -4.79
CA GLU A 96 -5.57 -12.53 -3.48
C GLU A 96 -6.64 -13.41 -2.84
N GLY A 97 -7.92 -13.05 -2.92
CA GLY A 97 -9.02 -13.89 -2.42
C GLY A 97 -9.16 -15.22 -3.18
N ALA A 98 -9.05 -15.22 -4.50
CA ALA A 98 -9.23 -16.40 -5.35
C ALA A 98 -8.10 -17.43 -5.21
N SER A 99 -6.88 -16.99 -4.89
CA SER A 99 -5.77 -17.89 -4.59
C SER A 99 -6.08 -18.85 -3.42
N ARG A 100 -6.91 -18.43 -2.46
CA ARG A 100 -7.36 -19.25 -1.32
C ARG A 100 -8.20 -20.44 -1.75
N ALA A 101 -9.12 -20.24 -2.70
CA ALA A 101 -10.00 -21.30 -3.19
C ALA A 101 -9.17 -22.44 -3.80
N ARG A 102 -8.18 -22.09 -4.63
CA ARG A 102 -7.30 -23.06 -5.30
C ARG A 102 -6.36 -23.79 -4.34
N SER A 103 -5.83 -23.12 -3.30
CA SER A 103 -4.96 -23.77 -2.31
C SER A 103 -5.70 -24.60 -1.25
N ALA A 104 -7.02 -24.40 -1.11
CA ALA A 104 -7.88 -25.21 -0.25
C ALA A 104 -8.40 -26.46 -0.98
N GLU A 105 -8.60 -26.37 -2.30
CA GLU A 105 -9.09 -27.48 -3.14
C GLU A 105 -8.00 -28.49 -3.54
N MET A 106 -6.72 -28.12 -3.37
CA MET A 106 -5.55 -28.97 -3.65
C MET A 106 -5.01 -29.71 -2.40
N ARG A 107 -5.69 -29.59 -1.25
CA ARG A 107 -5.41 -30.38 -0.02
C ARG A 107 -6.52 -31.38 0.21
#